data_AF-H9VCC2-F1
#
_entry.id   AF-H9VCC2-F1
#
_cell.length_a   1.000
_cell.length_b   1.000
_cell.length_c   1.000
_cell.angle_alpha   90.00
_cell.angle_beta   90.00
_cell.angle_gamma   90.00
#
_symmetry.space_group_name_H-M   'P 1'
#
loop_
_entity.id
_entity.type
_entity.pdbx_description
1 polymer ?
#
loop_
_entity_poly.entity_id
_entity_poly.type
_entity_poly.pdbx_seq_one_letter_code
_entity_poly.pdbx_strand_id
1 'polypeptide(L)'
;NQACWKKGTKITFPEKGHEEPNVVAADLIFVVDEKPHDVYKRDGNDLVVTQKISLNEALTGYTVNLTTLDGRNLNIPINDVIKPGYEKVVPNE
;
A
#
# COMPACT_ATOMS: atom_id res chain seq x y z
N ASN A 1 -5.50 13.76 12.89
CA ASN A 1 -4.63 12.67 12.41
C ASN A 1 -5.47 11.45 12.06
N GLN A 2 -5.85 11.33 10.79
CA GLN A 2 -6.53 10.14 10.25
C GLN A 2 -5.49 9.33 9.49
N ALA A 3 -4.73 8.51 10.23
CA ALA A 3 -3.87 7.48 9.64
C ALA A 3 -4.67 6.17 9.61
N CYS A 4 -4.51 5.37 8.55
CA CYS A 4 -5.08 4.01 8.39
C CYS A 4 -6.52 3.87 7.87
N TRP A 5 -6.99 4.70 6.93
CA TRP A 5 -8.16 4.31 6.14
C TRP A 5 -7.88 3.08 5.26
N LYS A 6 -8.89 2.22 5.12
CA LYS A 6 -8.88 1.07 4.21
C LYS A 6 -9.83 1.32 3.06
N LYS A 7 -9.58 0.69 1.91
CA LYS A 7 -10.55 0.64 0.82
C LYS A 7 -11.95 0.30 1.35
N GLY A 8 -12.95 1.08 0.93
CA GLY A 8 -14.34 0.95 1.37
C GLY A 8 -14.71 1.79 2.59
N THR A 9 -13.76 2.47 3.25
CA THR A 9 -14.07 3.40 4.36
C THR A 9 -15.00 4.49 3.87
N LYS A 10 -16.13 4.70 4.57
CA LYS A 10 -17.12 5.71 4.22
C LYS A 10 -16.94 6.97 5.07
N ILE A 11 -16.97 8.12 4.43
CA ILE A 11 -16.90 9.44 5.07
C ILE A 11 -18.17 10.17 4.67
N THR A 12 -19.06 10.37 5.63
CA THR A 12 -20.37 10.99 5.40
C THR A 12 -20.35 12.45 5.81
N PHE A 13 -20.78 13.32 4.91
CA PHE A 13 -21.08 14.72 5.16
C PHE A 13 -22.60 14.89 5.11
N PRO A 14 -23.25 15.06 6.27
CA PRO A 14 -24.71 15.10 6.32
C PRO A 14 -25.26 16.34 5.62
N GLU A 15 -26.35 16.18 4.89
CA GLU A 15 -27.08 17.28 4.23
C GLU A 15 -26.20 18.12 3.26
N LYS A 16 -25.19 17.49 2.65
CA LYS A 16 -24.28 18.11 1.65
C LYS A 16 -24.44 17.56 0.23
N GLY A 17 -25.48 16.79 0.00
CA GLY A 17 -25.85 16.20 -1.28
C GLY A 17 -26.75 17.12 -2.11
N HIS A 18 -27.63 16.51 -2.90
CA HIS A 18 -28.59 17.26 -3.73
C HIS A 18 -29.61 18.03 -2.86
N GLU A 19 -29.90 19.27 -3.24
CA GLU A 19 -30.81 20.18 -2.53
C GLU A 19 -31.99 20.57 -3.43
N GLU A 20 -33.20 20.53 -2.86
CA GLU A 20 -34.44 20.99 -3.49
C GLU A 20 -35.24 21.90 -2.53
N PRO A 21 -36.03 22.87 -3.04
CA PRO A 21 -36.81 23.76 -2.18
C PRO A 21 -37.76 23.01 -1.25
N ASN A 22 -37.70 23.33 0.05
CA ASN A 22 -38.50 22.71 1.13
C ASN A 22 -38.18 21.23 1.42
N VAL A 23 -37.05 20.71 0.94
CA VAL A 23 -36.57 19.34 1.23
C VAL A 23 -35.20 19.43 1.92
N VAL A 24 -34.99 18.60 2.95
CA VAL A 24 -33.66 18.46 3.57
C VAL A 24 -32.70 17.84 2.57
N ALA A 25 -31.52 18.44 2.39
CA ALA A 25 -30.53 17.95 1.44
C ALA A 25 -30.09 16.51 1.76
N ALA A 26 -29.75 15.74 0.72
CA ALA A 26 -29.25 14.38 0.91
C ALA A 26 -27.85 14.36 1.56
N ASP A 27 -27.40 13.20 2.03
CA ASP A 27 -26.03 13.04 2.51
C ASP A 27 -25.04 12.88 1.36
N LEU A 28 -23.84 13.45 1.52
CA LEU A 28 -22.71 13.22 0.61
C LEU A 28 -21.76 12.18 1.24
N ILE A 29 -21.65 11.02 0.62
CA ILE A 29 -20.82 9.92 1.12
C ILE A 29 -19.63 9.71 0.20
N PHE A 30 -18.42 9.94 0.70
CA PHE A 30 -17.19 9.54 0.03
C PHE A 30 -16.80 8.13 0.44
N VAL A 31 -16.43 7.30 -0.53
CA VAL A 31 -15.87 5.98 -0.29
C VAL A 31 -14.40 6.01 -0.65
N VAL A 32 -13.53 5.68 0.30
CA VAL A 32 -12.09 5.60 0.08
C VAL A 32 -11.80 4.43 -0.85
N ASP A 33 -11.04 4.71 -1.91
CA ASP A 33 -10.48 3.68 -2.79
C ASP A 33 -8.95 3.77 -2.81
N GLU A 34 -8.31 2.67 -3.17
CA GLU A 34 -6.85 2.55 -3.25
C GLU A 34 -6.43 2.61 -4.73
N LYS A 35 -5.66 3.63 -5.09
CA LYS A 35 -5.03 3.69 -6.40
C LYS A 35 -3.88 2.68 -6.47
N PRO A 36 -3.71 1.96 -7.59
CA PRO A 36 -2.50 1.16 -7.81
C PRO A 36 -1.25 2.03 -7.64
N HIS A 37 -0.24 1.48 -6.96
CA HIS A 37 1.07 2.08 -6.82
C HIS A 37 2.09 1.27 -7.62
N ASP A 38 3.05 1.94 -8.24
CA ASP A 38 3.98 1.29 -9.19
C ASP A 38 4.88 0.23 -8.52
N VAL A 39 5.20 0.43 -7.25
CA VAL A 39 6.11 -0.42 -6.48
C VAL A 39 5.39 -1.30 -5.46
N TYR A 40 4.34 -0.78 -4.82
CA TYR A 40 3.77 -1.37 -3.62
C TYR A 40 2.36 -1.84 -3.90
N LYS A 41 2.04 -3.03 -3.40
CA LYS A 41 0.66 -3.50 -3.29
C LYS A 41 0.33 -3.62 -1.81
N ARG A 42 -0.76 -2.99 -1.39
CA ARG A 42 -1.24 -3.15 -0.02
C ARG A 42 -1.90 -4.52 0.16
N ASP A 43 -1.56 -5.19 1.24
CA ASP A 43 -2.27 -6.38 1.73
C ASP A 43 -2.60 -6.18 3.21
N GLY A 44 -3.86 -5.84 3.49
CA GLY A 44 -4.29 -5.47 4.85
C GLY A 44 -3.54 -4.25 5.39
N ASN A 45 -2.62 -4.49 6.34
CA ASN A 45 -1.78 -3.46 6.94
C ASN A 45 -0.34 -3.49 6.42
N ASP A 46 0.00 -4.45 5.57
CA ASP A 46 1.35 -4.67 5.07
C ASP A 46 1.50 -4.16 3.63
N LEU A 47 2.73 -3.88 3.23
CA LEU A 47 3.10 -3.53 1.86
C LEU A 47 3.90 -4.66 1.23
N VAL A 48 3.41 -5.16 0.10
CA VAL A 48 4.04 -6.25 -0.66
C VAL A 48 4.73 -5.67 -1.89
N VAL A 49 5.97 -6.12 -2.13
CA VAL A 49 6.75 -5.80 -3.33
C VAL A 49 7.26 -7.09 -3.96
N THR A 50 7.03 -7.25 -5.26
CA THR A 50 7.59 -8.37 -6.03
C THR A 50 8.85 -7.93 -6.76
N GLN A 51 10.00 -8.49 -6.38
CA GLN A 51 11.28 -8.23 -7.04
C GLN A 51 11.58 -9.30 -8.09
N LYS A 52 11.97 -8.85 -9.28
CA LYS A 52 12.52 -9.73 -10.32
C LYS A 52 14.03 -9.66 -10.25
N ILE A 53 14.65 -10.79 -9.98
CA ILE A 53 16.11 -10.93 -9.89
C ILE A 53 16.60 -11.96 -10.91
N SER A 54 17.86 -11.85 -11.30
CA SER A 54 18.54 -12.84 -12.11
C SER A 54 18.86 -14.11 -11.30
N LEU A 55 19.07 -15.22 -11.99
CA LEU A 55 19.55 -16.46 -11.36
C LEU A 55 20.92 -16.26 -10.68
N ASN A 56 21.79 -15.41 -11.26
CA ASN A 56 23.10 -15.10 -10.66
C ASN A 56 22.92 -14.43 -9.30
N GLU A 57 22.14 -13.35 -9.22
CA GLU A 57 21.83 -12.66 -7.95
C GLU A 57 21.17 -13.61 -6.94
N ALA A 58 20.27 -14.48 -7.41
CA ALA A 58 19.62 -15.47 -6.55
C ALA A 58 20.61 -16.47 -5.93
N LEU A 59 21.72 -16.79 -6.61
CA LEU A 59 22.73 -17.76 -6.15
C LEU A 59 23.91 -17.11 -5.42
N THR A 60 24.25 -15.86 -5.74
CA THR A 60 25.44 -15.16 -5.21
C THR A 60 25.11 -14.12 -4.13
N GLY A 61 23.82 -13.91 -3.85
CA GLY A 61 23.34 -12.89 -2.93
C GLY A 61 22.80 -11.65 -3.67
N TYR A 62 21.83 -11.01 -3.04
CA TYR A 62 21.11 -9.86 -3.59
C TYR A 62 20.77 -8.85 -2.49
N THR A 63 20.86 -7.57 -2.81
CA THR A 63 20.44 -6.50 -1.90
C THR A 63 19.22 -5.79 -2.48
N VAL A 64 18.11 -5.87 -1.78
CA VAL A 64 16.90 -5.14 -2.14
C VAL A 64 17.07 -3.69 -1.71
N ASN A 65 16.90 -2.76 -2.66
CA ASN A 65 16.86 -1.32 -2.37
C ASN A 65 15.44 -0.80 -2.61
N LEU A 66 14.80 -0.25 -1.57
CA LEU A 66 13.43 0.26 -1.64
C LEU A 66 13.35 1.64 -1.01
N THR A 67 12.56 2.53 -1.63
CA THR A 67 12.14 3.78 -1.00
C THR A 67 10.76 3.59 -0.40
N THR A 68 10.63 3.70 0.92
CA THR A 68 9.37 3.56 1.66
C THR A 68 8.41 4.70 1.35
N LEU A 69 7.13 4.56 1.71
CA LEU A 69 6.12 5.60 1.47
C LEU A 69 6.36 6.90 2.25
N ASP A 70 7.11 6.83 3.36
CA ASP A 70 7.56 8.01 4.11
C ASP A 70 8.92 8.56 3.62
N GLY A 71 9.47 8.00 2.54
CA GLY A 71 10.63 8.53 1.83
C GLY A 71 12.00 8.06 2.33
N ARG A 72 12.05 7.12 3.27
CA ARG A 72 13.30 6.49 3.73
C ARG A 72 13.78 5.48 2.69
N ASN A 73 15.10 5.27 2.62
CA ASN A 73 15.69 4.22 1.80
C ASN A 73 16.05 3.02 2.68
N LEU A 74 15.53 1.85 2.33
CA LEU A 74 15.88 0.58 2.93
C LEU A 74 16.86 -0.16 2.03
N ASN A 75 17.90 -0.72 2.65
CA ASN A 75 18.88 -1.58 2.02
C ASN A 75 18.84 -2.93 2.76
N ILE A 76 18.27 -3.93 2.11
CA ILE A 76 17.92 -5.22 2.73
C ILE A 76 18.78 -6.31 2.07
N PRO A 77 19.91 -6.70 2.70
CA PRO A 77 20.75 -7.76 2.16
C PRO A 77 20.11 -9.15 2.35
N ILE A 78 20.20 -9.97 1.31
CA ILE A 78 19.83 -11.38 1.31
C ILE A 78 21.08 -12.16 0.87
N ASN A 79 21.73 -12.80 1.84
CA ASN A 79 23.02 -13.46 1.64
C ASN A 79 22.90 -14.96 1.36
N ASP A 80 21.69 -15.52 1.51
CA ASP A 80 21.41 -16.93 1.24
C ASP A 80 20.85 -17.12 -0.17
N VAL A 81 20.88 -18.37 -0.65
CA VAL A 81 20.30 -18.73 -1.95
C VAL A 81 18.79 -18.46 -1.97
N ILE A 82 18.36 -17.62 -2.92
CA ILE A 82 16.96 -17.25 -3.12
C ILE A 82 16.29 -18.27 -4.04
N LYS A 83 15.21 -18.88 -3.56
CA LYS A 83 14.39 -19.84 -4.32
C LYS A 83 13.19 -19.13 -4.95
N PRO A 84 12.61 -19.66 -6.04
CA PRO A 84 11.32 -19.17 -6.54
C PRO A 84 10.25 -19.18 -5.43
N GLY A 85 9.56 -18.05 -5.26
CA GLY A 85 8.56 -17.88 -4.20
C GLY A 85 9.14 -17.57 -2.80
N TYR A 86 10.44 -17.29 -2.70
CA TYR A 86 11.03 -16.81 -1.45
C TYR A 86 10.39 -15.50 -0.99
N GLU A 87 10.12 -15.39 0.31
CA GLU A 87 9.57 -14.20 0.95
C GLU A 87 10.50 -13.71 2.07
N LYS A 88 10.69 -12.41 2.14
CA LYS A 88 11.41 -11.72 3.22
C LYS A 88 10.51 -10.69 3.85
N VAL A 89 10.24 -10.86 5.15
CA VAL A 89 9.49 -9.87 5.94
C VAL A 89 10.48 -8.88 6.55
N VAL A 90 10.17 -7.59 6.41
CA VAL A 90 10.83 -6.50 7.14
C VAL A 90 9.80 -5.94 8.12
N PRO A 91 9.95 -6.19 9.43
CA PRO A 91 8.93 -5.82 10.40
C PRO A 91 8.91 -4.30 10.64
N ASN A 92 7.71 -3.76 10.85
CA ASN A 92 7.45 -2.33 11.10
C ASN A 92 7.77 -1.40 9.92
N GLU A 93 7.73 -1.93 8.70
CA GLU A 93 7.81 -1.17 7.44
C GLU A 93 6.55 -1.37 6.60
#